data_AF-A0A520K2V6-F1
#
_entry.id   AF-A0A520K2V6-F1
#
_cell.length_a   1.000
_cell.length_b   1.000
_cell.length_c   1.000
_cell.angle_alpha   90.00
_cell.angle_beta   90.00
_cell.angle_gamma   90.00
#
_symmetry.space_group_name_H-M   'P 1'
#
loop_
_entity.id
_entity.type
_entity.pdbx_description
1 polymer ?
#
loop_
_entity_poly.entity_id
_entity_poly.type
_entity_poly.pdbx_seq_one_letter_code
_entity_poly.pdbx_strand_id
1 'polypeptide(L)'
;MIAVILVARGYYLADPFTSVILATIIALSGVYLFKGNVHYLVGKAPRREFMEKVEIKAKSVKGVLGVHDLIAEYGGPNIVHTGFHIEVAKGTPIEEADRIAEEVKERVSRETGCQHCVIHVDPVKI
;
A
#
# COMPACT_ATOMS: atom_id res chain seq x y z
N MET A 1 33.01 8.49 -21.18
CA MET A 1 33.93 8.82 -22.29
C MET A 1 34.71 10.12 -22.07
N ILE A 2 34.12 11.18 -21.52
CA ILE A 2 34.80 12.50 -21.35
C ILE A 2 36.04 12.41 -20.43
N ALA A 3 35.96 11.70 -19.29
CA ALA A 3 37.09 11.54 -18.37
C ALA A 3 38.29 10.79 -18.99
N VAL A 4 38.02 9.70 -19.71
CA VAL A 4 39.05 8.90 -20.40
C VAL A 4 39.79 9.74 -21.47
N ILE A 5 39.08 10.62 -22.16
CA ILE A 5 39.67 11.53 -23.17
C ILE A 5 40.54 12.62 -22.52
N LEU A 6 40.16 13.12 -21.35
CA LEU A 6 40.93 14.11 -20.57
C LEU A 6 42.22 13.51 -19.97
N VAL A 7 42.15 12.27 -19.49
CA VAL A 7 43.31 11.52 -18.98
C VAL A 7 44.30 11.24 -20.10
N ALA A 8 43.82 10.84 -21.28
CA ALA A 8 44.65 10.64 -22.47
C ALA A 8 45.37 11.93 -22.94
N ARG A 9 44.85 13.11 -22.57
CA ARG A 9 45.45 14.44 -22.83
C ARG A 9 46.41 14.91 -21.73
N GLY A 10 46.72 14.09 -20.72
CA GLY A 10 47.71 14.36 -19.68
C GLY A 10 47.16 14.78 -18.31
N TYR A 11 45.84 14.86 -18.14
CA TYR A 11 45.21 15.18 -16.84
C TYR A 11 44.89 13.91 -16.04
N TYR A 12 45.92 13.28 -15.46
CA TYR A 12 45.81 12.02 -14.71
C TYR A 12 44.86 12.10 -13.49
N LEU A 13 44.69 13.28 -12.89
CA LEU A 13 43.80 13.52 -11.74
C LEU A 13 42.31 13.66 -12.13
N ALA A 14 41.98 13.71 -13.43
CA ALA A 14 40.60 13.84 -13.88
C ALA A 14 39.78 12.56 -13.65
N ASP A 15 40.41 11.38 -13.70
CA ASP A 15 39.73 10.09 -13.53
C ASP A 15 39.26 9.84 -12.08
N PRO A 16 40.12 10.03 -11.05
CA PRO A 16 39.70 9.84 -9.67
C PRO A 16 38.63 10.86 -9.26
N PHE A 17 38.75 12.12 -9.69
CA PHE A 17 37.78 13.16 -9.39
C PHE A 17 36.40 12.86 -10.01
N THR A 18 36.38 12.47 -11.28
CA THR A 18 35.13 12.08 -11.96
C THR A 18 34.52 10.85 -11.30
N SER A 19 35.34 9.88 -10.88
CA SER A 19 34.89 8.66 -10.20
C SER A 19 34.25 8.98 -8.85
N VAL A 20 34.83 9.86 -8.04
CA VAL A 20 34.26 10.28 -6.75
C VAL A 20 32.93 11.02 -6.95
N ILE A 21 32.83 11.90 -7.94
CA ILE A 21 31.58 12.59 -8.25
C ILE A 21 30.51 11.58 -8.66
N LEU A 22 30.83 10.66 -9.57
CA LEU A 22 29.88 9.67 -10.06
C LEU A 22 29.44 8.72 -8.94
N ALA A 23 30.38 8.23 -8.12
CA ALA A 23 30.09 7.42 -6.96
C ALA A 23 29.14 8.13 -5.99
N THR A 24 29.35 9.44 -5.78
CA THR A 24 28.49 10.27 -4.92
C THR A 24 27.08 10.39 -5.50
N ILE A 25 26.94 10.66 -6.80
CA ILE A 25 25.62 10.76 -7.47
C ILE A 25 24.88 9.43 -7.39
N ILE A 26 25.58 8.31 -7.64
CA ILE A 26 25.00 6.97 -7.56
C ILE A 26 24.57 6.67 -6.13
N ALA A 27 25.41 6.95 -5.13
CA ALA A 27 25.09 6.73 -3.73
C ALA A 27 23.85 7.53 -3.29
N LEU A 28 23.78 8.82 -3.64
CA LEU A 28 22.62 9.67 -3.34
C LEU A 28 21.35 9.16 -4.03
N SER A 29 21.44 8.76 -5.30
CA SER A 29 20.32 8.19 -6.05
C SER A 29 19.84 6.88 -5.41
N GLY A 30 20.77 6.02 -4.99
CA GLY A 30 20.47 4.78 -4.30
C GLY A 30 19.74 5.01 -2.98
N VAL A 31 20.24 5.94 -2.14
CA VAL A 31 19.59 6.29 -0.87
C VAL A 31 18.19 6.87 -1.07
N TYR A 32 18.02 7.74 -2.07
CA TYR A 32 16.72 8.32 -2.40
C TYR A 32 15.70 7.26 -2.82
N LEU A 33 16.08 6.36 -3.74
CA LEU A 33 15.23 5.26 -4.17
C LEU A 33 14.93 4.29 -3.01
N PHE A 34 15.93 3.96 -2.20
CA PHE A 34 15.76 3.07 -1.05
C PHE A 34 14.75 3.64 -0.06
N LYS A 35 14.86 4.91 0.32
CA LYS A 35 13.91 5.57 1.23
C LYS A 35 12.48 5.56 0.69
N GLY A 36 12.30 5.80 -0.60
CA GLY A 36 10.97 5.73 -1.24
C GLY A 36 10.37 4.32 -1.16
N ASN A 37 11.19 3.29 -1.41
CA ASN A 37 10.73 1.90 -1.45
C ASN A 37 10.53 1.27 -0.07
N VAL A 38 11.33 1.65 0.92
CA VAL A 38 11.24 1.08 2.28
C VAL A 38 9.86 1.29 2.90
N HIS A 39 9.18 2.39 2.56
CA HIS A 39 7.84 2.67 3.04
C HIS A 39 6.79 1.65 2.57
N TYR A 40 6.97 1.06 1.38
CA TYR A 40 6.11 -0.02 0.91
C TYR A 40 6.43 -1.33 1.63
N LEU A 41 7.72 -1.63 1.80
CA LEU A 41 8.15 -2.88 2.46
C LEU A 41 7.78 -2.95 3.94
N VAL A 42 7.72 -1.79 4.61
CA VAL A 42 7.33 -1.68 6.03
C VAL A 42 5.79 -1.64 6.19
N GLY A 43 5.02 -1.66 5.10
CA GLY A 43 3.55 -1.66 5.17
C GLY A 43 2.99 -0.33 5.67
N LYS A 44 3.49 0.80 5.15
CA LYS A 44 2.99 2.12 5.55
C LYS A 44 1.47 2.19 5.35
N ALA A 45 0.76 2.65 6.38
CA ALA A 45 -0.68 2.83 6.30
C ALA A 45 -1.05 3.94 5.28
N PRO A 46 -2.13 3.76 4.51
CA PRO A 46 -2.69 4.81 3.67
C PRO A 46 -3.25 5.95 4.52
N ARG A 47 -3.60 7.06 3.86
CA ARG A 47 -4.15 8.23 4.54
C ARG A 47 -5.43 7.88 5.29
N ARG A 48 -5.69 8.57 6.39
CA ARG A 48 -6.91 8.40 7.19
C ARG A 48 -8.20 8.58 6.37
N GLU A 49 -8.20 9.48 5.40
CA GLU A 49 -9.31 9.65 4.44
C GLU A 49 -9.66 8.37 3.68
N PHE A 50 -8.66 7.56 3.34
CA PHE A 50 -8.89 6.26 2.69
C PHE A 50 -9.56 5.28 3.66
N MET A 51 -9.09 5.23 4.91
CA MET A 51 -9.66 4.37 5.95
C MET A 51 -11.14 4.71 6.20
N GLU A 52 -11.43 6.01 6.38
CA GLU A 52 -12.80 6.50 6.57
C GLU A 52 -13.68 6.18 5.36
N LYS A 53 -13.14 6.31 4.15
CA LYS A 53 -13.87 5.93 2.93
C LYS A 53 -14.19 4.43 2.90
N VAL A 54 -13.25 3.55 3.23
CA VAL A 54 -13.49 2.10 3.31
C VAL A 54 -14.60 1.80 4.32
N GLU A 55 -14.52 2.38 5.52
CA GLU A 55 -15.50 2.16 6.59
C GLU A 55 -16.91 2.60 6.19
N ILE A 56 -17.06 3.80 5.61
CA ILE A 56 -18.35 4.32 5.14
C ILE A 56 -18.94 3.40 4.07
N LYS A 57 -18.11 2.87 3.17
CA LYS A 57 -18.57 2.02 2.08
C LYS A 57 -18.93 0.62 2.54
N ALA A 58 -18.17 0.05 3.45
CA ALA A 58 -18.52 -1.22 4.07
C ALA A 58 -19.84 -1.13 4.85
N LYS A 59 -20.03 -0.08 5.67
CA LYS A 59 -21.28 0.17 6.40
C LYS A 59 -22.49 0.48 5.51
N SER A 60 -22.27 0.86 4.25
CA SER A 60 -23.36 1.13 3.30
C SER A 60 -24.04 -0.12 2.75
N VAL A 61 -23.44 -1.30 2.94
CA VAL A 61 -23.99 -2.57 2.47
C VAL A 61 -25.05 -3.08 3.43
N LYS A 62 -26.17 -3.52 2.88
CA LYS A 62 -27.29 -4.03 3.68
C LYS A 62 -26.88 -5.30 4.41
N GLY A 63 -27.13 -5.35 5.72
CA GLY A 63 -26.78 -6.51 6.55
C GLY A 63 -25.51 -6.33 7.37
N VAL A 64 -24.70 -5.29 7.09
CA VAL A 64 -23.58 -4.88 7.93
C VAL A 64 -24.11 -4.03 9.09
N LEU A 65 -23.87 -4.48 10.31
CA LEU A 65 -24.24 -3.79 11.55
C LEU A 65 -23.08 -2.98 12.13
N GLY A 66 -21.84 -3.39 11.84
CA GLY A 66 -20.63 -2.79 12.37
C GLY A 66 -19.41 -3.12 11.51
N VAL A 67 -18.36 -2.32 11.65
CA VAL A 67 -17.04 -2.55 11.03
C VAL A 67 -15.99 -2.22 12.07
N HIS A 68 -15.06 -3.12 12.32
CA HIS A 68 -13.94 -2.92 13.25
C HIS A 68 -12.64 -3.55 12.73
N ASP A 69 -11.55 -3.26 13.44
CA ASP A 69 -10.20 -3.74 13.13
C ASP A 69 -9.77 -3.49 11.67
N LEU A 70 -10.15 -2.33 11.13
CA LEU A 70 -9.72 -1.91 9.81
C LEU A 70 -8.22 -1.63 9.81
N ILE A 71 -7.51 -2.45 9.04
CA ILE A 71 -6.09 -2.34 8.75
C ILE A 71 -5.95 -2.15 7.25
N ALA A 72 -5.15 -1.17 6.84
CA ALA A 72 -4.77 -1.02 5.45
C ALA A 72 -3.29 -0.70 5.35
N GLU A 73 -2.65 -1.25 4.32
CA GLU A 73 -1.23 -1.13 4.08
C GLU A 73 -0.95 -1.04 2.59
N TYR A 74 0.10 -0.30 2.22
CA TYR A 74 0.56 -0.32 0.84
C TYR A 74 1.41 -1.57 0.57
N GLY A 75 0.91 -2.46 -0.29
CA GLY A 75 1.66 -3.63 -0.79
C GLY A 75 2.60 -3.31 -1.95
N GLY A 76 2.59 -2.06 -2.44
CA GLY A 76 3.42 -1.60 -3.54
C GLY A 76 2.96 -0.24 -4.08
N PRO A 77 3.56 0.24 -5.19
CA PRO A 77 3.15 1.49 -5.83
C PRO A 77 1.70 1.39 -6.27
N ASN A 78 0.82 2.20 -5.66
CA ASN A 78 -0.65 2.19 -5.87
C ASN A 78 -1.34 0.86 -5.55
N ILE A 79 -0.70 -0.05 -4.82
CA ILE A 79 -1.33 -1.29 -4.35
C ILE A 79 -1.68 -1.12 -2.89
N VAL A 80 -2.98 -1.17 -2.57
CA VAL A 80 -3.46 -1.10 -1.19
C VAL A 80 -4.12 -2.42 -0.84
N HIS A 81 -3.62 -3.05 0.22
CA HIS A 81 -4.24 -4.19 0.85
C HIS A 81 -5.05 -3.70 2.04
N THR A 82 -6.28 -4.17 2.16
CA THR A 82 -7.19 -3.82 3.24
C THR A 82 -7.69 -5.10 3.91
N GLY A 83 -7.76 -5.09 5.22
CA GLY A 83 -8.31 -6.16 6.04
C GLY A 83 -9.20 -5.56 7.10
N PHE A 84 -10.41 -6.08 7.28
CA PHE A 84 -11.32 -5.63 8.34
C PHE A 84 -12.36 -6.68 8.68
N HIS A 85 -13.02 -6.46 9.80
CA HIS A 85 -14.10 -7.31 10.29
C HIS A 85 -15.42 -6.58 10.06
N ILE A 86 -16.42 -7.30 9.55
CA ILE A 86 -17.81 -6.82 9.48
C ILE A 86 -18.66 -7.58 10.50
N GLU A 87 -19.55 -6.86 11.16
CA GLU A 87 -20.51 -7.46 12.08
C GLU A 87 -21.84 -7.72 11.37
N VAL A 88 -22.38 -8.93 11.48
CA VAL A 88 -23.70 -9.31 10.97
C VAL A 88 -24.61 -9.79 12.09
N ALA A 89 -25.91 -9.88 11.83
CA ALA A 89 -26.89 -10.33 12.83
C ALA A 89 -26.58 -11.76 13.31
N LYS A 90 -26.77 -12.02 14.61
CA LYS A 90 -26.65 -13.38 15.15
C LYS A 90 -27.69 -14.31 14.51
N GLY A 91 -27.26 -15.48 14.06
CA GLY A 91 -28.13 -16.46 13.42
C GLY A 91 -28.30 -16.26 11.91
N THR A 92 -27.60 -15.29 11.30
CA THR A 92 -27.51 -15.20 9.84
C THR A 92 -26.91 -16.49 9.26
N PRO A 93 -27.56 -17.13 8.25
CA PRO A 93 -27.01 -18.28 7.57
C PRO A 93 -25.63 -17.97 6.97
N ILE A 94 -24.72 -18.96 6.96
CA ILE A 94 -23.37 -18.80 6.42
C ILE A 94 -23.40 -18.32 4.97
N GLU A 95 -24.30 -18.84 4.15
CA GLU A 95 -24.47 -18.41 2.74
C GLU A 95 -24.85 -16.93 2.62
N GLU A 96 -25.65 -16.41 3.55
CA GLU A 96 -26.06 -15.00 3.54
C GLU A 96 -24.93 -14.09 4.05
N ALA A 97 -24.20 -14.54 5.08
CA ALA A 97 -23.02 -13.86 5.58
C ALA A 97 -21.94 -13.74 4.49
N ASP A 98 -21.70 -14.82 3.74
CA ASP A 98 -20.76 -14.84 2.61
C ASP A 98 -21.20 -13.89 1.49
N ARG A 99 -22.50 -13.87 1.17
CA ARG A 99 -23.08 -12.92 0.21
C ARG A 99 -22.84 -11.47 0.60
N ILE A 100 -23.08 -11.13 1.88
CA ILE A 100 -22.85 -9.79 2.42
C ILE A 100 -21.37 -9.43 2.33
N ALA A 101 -20.47 -10.35 2.70
CA ALA A 101 -19.03 -10.13 2.63
C ALA A 101 -18.55 -9.87 1.20
N GLU A 102 -19.03 -10.63 0.21
CA GLU A 102 -18.67 -10.43 -1.19
C GLU A 102 -19.23 -9.10 -1.74
N GLU A 103 -20.45 -8.71 -1.36
CA GLU A 103 -21.01 -7.39 -1.73
C GLU A 103 -20.18 -6.24 -1.14
N VAL A 104 -19.77 -6.36 0.13
CA VAL A 104 -18.86 -5.39 0.77
C VAL A 104 -17.54 -5.31 0.03
N LYS A 105 -16.92 -6.46 -0.28
CA LYS A 105 -15.65 -6.55 -0.99
C LYS A 105 -15.73 -5.87 -2.36
N GLU A 106 -16.78 -6.15 -3.13
CA GLU A 106 -16.99 -5.57 -4.45
C GLU A 106 -17.16 -4.06 -4.36
N ARG A 107 -17.98 -3.57 -3.42
CA ARG A 107 -18.24 -2.14 -3.24
C ARG A 107 -17.00 -1.39 -2.78
N VAL A 108 -16.27 -1.93 -1.80
CA VAL A 108 -15.02 -1.33 -1.31
C VAL A 108 -13.97 -1.30 -2.42
N SER A 109 -13.77 -2.41 -3.14
CA SER A 109 -12.79 -2.46 -4.24
C SER A 109 -13.12 -1.45 -5.35
N ARG A 110 -14.38 -1.37 -5.79
CA ARG A 110 -14.82 -0.46 -6.85
C ARG A 110 -14.66 1.01 -6.48
N GLU A 111 -14.96 1.37 -5.23
CA GLU A 111 -15.01 2.77 -4.81
C GLU A 111 -13.70 3.30 -4.23
N THR A 112 -12.87 2.43 -3.65
CA THR A 112 -11.58 2.81 -3.04
C THR A 112 -10.40 2.50 -3.94
N GLY A 113 -10.57 1.62 -4.93
CA GLY A 113 -9.50 1.16 -5.81
C GLY A 113 -8.56 0.15 -5.15
N CYS A 114 -8.93 -0.43 -3.99
CA CYS A 114 -8.10 -1.46 -3.37
C CYS A 114 -8.11 -2.74 -4.21
N GLN A 115 -6.94 -3.32 -4.46
CA GLN A 115 -6.81 -4.57 -5.22
C GLN A 115 -7.06 -5.81 -4.35
N HIS A 116 -6.73 -5.72 -3.05
CA HIS A 116 -6.87 -6.84 -2.14
C HIS A 116 -7.65 -6.40 -0.90
N CYS A 117 -8.73 -7.12 -0.63
CA CYS A 117 -9.62 -6.87 0.50
C CYS A 117 -9.95 -8.22 1.15
N VAL A 118 -9.57 -8.37 2.41
CA VAL A 118 -9.86 -9.54 3.24
C VAL A 118 -10.91 -9.12 4.27
N ILE A 119 -12.04 -9.81 4.28
CA ILE A 119 -13.16 -9.50 5.17
C ILE A 119 -13.41 -10.72 6.05
N HIS A 120 -13.38 -10.52 7.36
CA HIS A 120 -13.88 -11.50 8.32
C HIS A 120 -15.29 -11.13 8.76
N VAL A 121 -16.16 -12.12 8.85
CA VAL A 121 -17.54 -11.92 9.31
C VAL A 121 -17.66 -12.34 10.75
N ASP A 122 -17.95 -11.39 11.62
CA ASP A 122 -18.20 -11.61 13.03
C ASP A 122 -19.70 -11.46 13.35
N PRO A 123 -20.24 -12.22 14.32
CA PRO A 123 -21.57 -11.94 14.84
C PRO A 123 -21.53 -10.68 15.70
N VAL A 124 -22.55 -9.83 15.57
CA VAL A 124 -22.67 -8.61 16.38
C VAL A 124 -22.58 -8.92 17.88
N LYS A 125 -21.70 -8.23 18.58
CA LYS A 125 -21.55 -8.35 20.05
C LYS A 125 -22.53 -7.37 20.69
N ILE A 126 -23.67 -7.92 21.16
CA ILE A 126 -24.64 -7.21 22.02
C ILE A 126 -24.01 -6.98 23.39
#